data_AF-A0AAW2H6W0-F1
#
_entry.id   AF-A0AAW2H6W0-F1
#
_cell.length_a   1.000
_cell.length_b   1.000
_cell.length_c   1.000
_cell.angle_alpha   90.00
_cell.angle_beta   90.00
_cell.angle_gamma   90.00
#
_symmetry.space_group_name_H-M   'P 1'
#
loop_
_entity.id
_entity.type
_entity.pdbx_description
1 polymer ?
#
loop_
_entity_poly.entity_id
_entity_poly.type
_entity_poly.pdbx_seq_one_letter_code
_entity_poly.pdbx_strand_id
1 'polypeptide(L)'
;MCPFPDEKFGVNQVTFEYGVEEDTITYRNASGLAINGPEGCPIEDQNGVAIYRMEYDFDLGVKRTFYYDARGELTLDDQGVAMLKELIYPQTNEREVAHYGLQLNPNYLHLSDQQIKYDEKYLLINDCKGVGVIRYVYDASGNLLEKRIFDKNRQITHDENGVFLYRQTFNKQGLVICRESFSSFTRAVEDSKGISRYEYNYDEKGNCLEQRQYGLDNKLKKDPSGVAIYQWTYNAHGLPIRQKNLGVYAQLKENSDGVAIYEWSYNRAGDKVEQVNYGSDAKVLEDKTGIPAEKILVEDQALNTYENAFYSLALLKEKNLKTCLLGEFSQLVKPAERITPFIEDLTGITNDMVERAPDFSCVGEQFREWVASYTPSLKKIRLVAWGAYFDGPLLRRVYEAYEMPFPFSGTIIDVKSIAISVWALLGKRTDQLDLCSCAKTLGISSSKQVHRALADAQLTTEVLIKLWQYLRHRTPSLKEKGDINLMEGTSK
;
A
#
# COMPACT_ATOMS: atom_id res chain seq x y z
N MET A 1 -7.15 13.12 -1.44
CA MET A 1 -6.39 11.90 -1.75
C MET A 1 -6.76 10.87 -0.70
N CYS A 2 -7.48 9.81 -1.06
CA CYS A 2 -7.56 8.62 -0.23
C CYS A 2 -6.35 7.74 -0.57
N PRO A 3 -5.58 7.27 0.42
CA PRO A 3 -4.48 6.33 0.20
C PRO A 3 -4.92 4.87 0.39
N PHE A 4 -4.04 3.97 -0.05
CA PHE A 4 -4.03 2.48 0.03
C PHE A 4 -4.62 1.73 -1.18
N PRO A 5 -4.11 0.52 -1.47
CA PRO A 5 -2.73 0.21 -1.88
C PRO A 5 -2.70 -0.62 -3.18
N ASP A 6 -1.50 -0.79 -3.74
CA ASP A 6 -1.20 -1.50 -4.99
C ASP A 6 -1.65 -2.98 -5.02
N GLU A 7 -2.83 -3.26 -5.59
CA GLU A 7 -3.09 -4.52 -6.29
C GLU A 7 -3.34 -4.23 -7.78
N LYS A 8 -2.45 -4.72 -8.64
CA LYS A 8 -2.56 -4.57 -10.10
C LYS A 8 -3.69 -5.46 -10.63
N PHE A 9 -4.93 -4.98 -10.55
CA PHE A 9 -6.02 -5.49 -11.38
C PHE A 9 -5.89 -4.88 -12.78
N GLY A 10 -5.94 -5.73 -13.81
CA GLY A 10 -5.94 -5.28 -15.20
C GLY A 10 -7.25 -4.57 -15.54
N VAL A 11 -7.25 -3.24 -15.42
CA VAL A 11 -8.34 -2.36 -15.88
C VAL A 11 -8.32 -2.36 -17.41
N ASN A 12 -9.12 -3.22 -18.04
CA ASN A 12 -9.39 -3.12 -19.48
C ASN A 12 -10.60 -2.21 -19.68
N GLN A 13 -10.41 -1.11 -20.41
CA GLN A 13 -11.51 -0.30 -20.92
C GLN A 13 -12.22 -1.11 -22.00
N VAL A 14 -13.42 -1.62 -21.71
CA VAL A 14 -14.21 -2.38 -22.69
C VAL A 14 -15.26 -1.44 -23.25
N THR A 15 -15.06 -1.02 -24.51
CA THR A 15 -16.07 -0.30 -25.28
C THR A 15 -17.07 -1.31 -25.80
N PHE A 16 -18.29 -1.32 -25.26
CA PHE A 16 -19.37 -2.15 -25.80
C PHE A 16 -20.09 -1.37 -26.91
N GLU A 17 -19.87 -1.74 -28.17
CA GLU A 17 -20.79 -1.39 -29.26
C GLU A 17 -21.92 -2.43 -29.29
N TYR A 18 -23.07 -2.10 -28.71
CA TYR A 18 -24.28 -2.93 -28.91
C TYR A 18 -25.09 -2.39 -30.09
N GLY A 19 -25.19 -3.22 -31.13
CA GLY A 19 -26.14 -3.07 -32.22
C GLY A 19 -27.51 -3.63 -31.86
N VAL A 20 -28.50 -2.72 -31.80
CA VAL A 20 -29.92 -2.79 -32.19
C VAL A 20 -30.72 -4.08 -31.89
N GLU A 21 -31.78 -3.97 -31.08
CA GLU A 21 -33.18 -4.05 -31.56
C GLU A 21 -34.22 -3.52 -30.54
N GLU A 22 -35.06 -2.63 -31.09
CA GLU A 22 -36.37 -2.09 -30.69
C GLU A 22 -36.51 -1.15 -29.45
N ASP A 23 -37.08 0.03 -29.77
CA ASP A 23 -37.42 1.21 -28.98
C ASP A 23 -36.28 2.16 -28.55
N THR A 24 -36.25 3.27 -29.28
CA THR A 24 -35.21 4.29 -29.45
C THR A 24 -34.87 5.12 -28.20
N ILE A 25 -33.68 4.91 -27.62
CA ILE A 25 -32.77 5.99 -27.18
C ILE A 25 -31.33 5.56 -27.47
N THR A 26 -30.68 6.23 -28.43
CA THR A 26 -29.27 6.00 -28.79
C THR A 26 -28.37 6.69 -27.76
N TYR A 27 -27.89 5.97 -26.74
CA TYR A 27 -26.86 6.50 -25.84
C TYR A 27 -25.51 6.48 -26.56
N ARG A 28 -25.16 7.56 -27.27
CA ARG A 28 -23.87 7.71 -27.99
C ARG A 28 -22.63 7.75 -27.08
N ASN A 29 -22.80 7.75 -25.75
CA ASN A 29 -21.72 7.93 -24.78
C ASN A 29 -21.90 6.95 -23.60
N ALA A 30 -21.56 5.68 -23.80
CA ALA A 30 -21.48 4.71 -22.71
C ALA A 30 -20.10 4.06 -22.69
N SER A 31 -19.56 3.79 -21.51
CA SER A 31 -18.29 3.09 -21.32
C SER A 31 -18.42 2.05 -20.22
N GLY A 32 -17.67 0.95 -20.33
CA GLY A 32 -17.66 -0.13 -19.34
C GLY A 32 -16.26 -0.36 -18.78
N LEU A 33 -16.18 -0.65 -17.49
CA LEU A 33 -14.99 -1.15 -16.82
C LEU A 33 -15.30 -2.51 -16.20
N ALA A 34 -14.57 -3.55 -16.59
CA ALA A 34 -14.68 -4.89 -16.02
C ALA A 34 -13.41 -5.23 -15.25
N ILE A 35 -13.58 -5.81 -14.06
CA ILE A 35 -12.50 -6.33 -13.24
C ILE A 35 -12.31 -7.78 -13.64
N ASN A 36 -11.21 -8.10 -14.32
CA ASN A 36 -10.98 -9.44 -14.86
C ASN A 36 -10.01 -10.24 -13.99
N GLY A 37 -10.36 -11.50 -13.71
CA GLY A 37 -9.48 -12.47 -13.08
C GLY A 37 -8.42 -13.03 -14.04
N PRO A 38 -7.58 -13.96 -13.56
CA PRO A 38 -6.45 -14.53 -14.31
C PRO A 38 -6.81 -15.16 -15.67
N GLU A 39 -8.06 -15.57 -15.84
CA GLU A 39 -8.58 -16.18 -17.08
C GLU A 39 -9.38 -15.20 -17.96
N GLY A 40 -9.42 -13.92 -17.61
CA GLY A 40 -10.17 -12.89 -18.36
C GLY A 40 -11.67 -12.84 -18.06
N CYS A 41 -12.16 -13.65 -17.11
CA CYS A 41 -13.55 -13.60 -16.65
C CYS A 41 -13.75 -12.46 -15.64
N PRO A 42 -14.90 -11.76 -15.67
CA PRO A 42 -15.25 -10.78 -14.64
C PRO A 42 -15.25 -11.42 -13.24
N ILE A 43 -14.60 -10.77 -12.28
CA ILE A 43 -14.60 -11.13 -10.86
C ILE A 43 -15.01 -9.90 -10.04
N GLU A 44 -15.70 -10.13 -8.92
CA GLU A 44 -16.12 -9.06 -8.02
C GLU A 44 -14.91 -8.45 -7.30
N ASP A 45 -14.90 -7.12 -7.15
CA ASP A 45 -13.97 -6.40 -6.27
C ASP A 45 -14.42 -6.47 -4.80
N GLN A 46 -13.69 -5.73 -3.95
CA GLN A 46 -14.01 -5.57 -2.53
C GLN A 46 -15.41 -4.98 -2.26
N ASN A 47 -16.04 -4.34 -3.25
CA ASN A 47 -17.40 -3.79 -3.13
C ASN A 47 -18.46 -4.80 -3.61
N GLY A 48 -18.09 -6.01 -4.04
CA GLY A 48 -19.01 -6.99 -4.62
C GLY A 48 -19.41 -6.68 -6.06
N VAL A 49 -18.68 -5.81 -6.76
CA VAL A 49 -19.01 -5.38 -8.14
C VAL A 49 -17.96 -5.92 -9.11
N ALA A 50 -18.39 -6.54 -10.20
CA ALA A 50 -17.48 -7.04 -11.23
C ALA A 50 -17.38 -6.10 -12.45
N ILE A 51 -18.46 -5.40 -12.78
CA ILE A 51 -18.54 -4.51 -13.94
C ILE A 51 -19.21 -3.19 -13.56
N TYR A 52 -18.56 -2.09 -13.94
CA TYR A 52 -19.06 -0.73 -13.84
C TYR A 52 -19.42 -0.21 -15.22
N ARG A 53 -20.71 0.07 -15.48
CA ARG A 53 -21.15 0.69 -16.73
C ARG A 53 -21.50 2.15 -16.50
N MET A 54 -20.87 3.03 -17.26
CA MET A 54 -21.11 4.47 -17.21
C MET A 54 -21.89 4.93 -18.43
N GLU A 55 -22.87 5.80 -18.23
CA GLU A 55 -23.63 6.46 -19.28
C GLU A 55 -23.58 7.97 -19.07
N TYR A 56 -23.42 8.72 -20.16
CA TYR A 56 -23.25 10.18 -20.12
C TYR A 56 -24.30 10.88 -20.98
N ASP A 57 -24.96 11.87 -20.39
CA ASP A 57 -25.78 12.86 -21.10
C ASP A 57 -25.14 14.25 -20.87
N PHE A 58 -24.36 14.71 -21.85
CA PHE A 58 -23.65 15.97 -21.76
C PHE A 58 -24.56 17.19 -21.83
N ASP A 59 -25.72 17.09 -22.51
CA ASP A 59 -26.68 18.19 -22.62
C ASP A 59 -27.36 18.45 -21.27
N LEU A 60 -27.59 17.39 -20.50
CA LEU A 60 -28.17 17.47 -19.16
C LEU A 60 -27.13 17.52 -18.03
N GLY A 61 -25.84 17.38 -18.33
CA GLY A 61 -24.79 17.27 -17.31
C GLY A 61 -24.97 16.06 -16.40
N VAL A 62 -25.50 14.95 -16.93
CA VAL A 62 -25.80 13.73 -16.17
C VAL A 62 -24.76 12.67 -16.47
N LYS A 63 -24.30 11.97 -15.43
CA LYS A 63 -23.58 10.71 -15.54
C LYS A 63 -24.27 9.66 -14.68
N ARG A 64 -24.51 8.46 -15.23
CA ARG A 64 -24.99 7.29 -14.48
C ARG A 64 -23.87 6.26 -14.40
N THR A 65 -23.70 5.62 -13.27
CA THR A 65 -22.78 4.49 -13.08
C THR A 65 -23.57 3.33 -12.50
N PHE A 66 -23.71 2.25 -13.25
CA PHE A 66 -24.42 1.03 -12.89
C PHE A 66 -23.44 -0.06 -12.49
N TYR A 67 -23.83 -0.88 -11.51
CA TYR A 67 -23.01 -1.96 -10.98
C TYR A 67 -23.58 -3.32 -11.39
N TYR A 68 -22.73 -4.18 -11.94
CA TYR A 68 -23.13 -5.53 -12.34
C TYR A 68 -22.22 -6.58 -11.69
N ASP A 69 -22.80 -7.73 -11.41
CA ASP A 69 -22.09 -8.90 -10.92
C ASP A 69 -21.25 -9.57 -12.03
N ALA A 70 -20.55 -10.64 -11.69
CA ALA A 70 -19.73 -11.40 -12.64
C ALA A 70 -20.52 -12.05 -13.79
N ARG A 71 -21.85 -12.14 -13.67
CA ARG A 71 -22.76 -12.68 -14.70
C ARG A 71 -23.31 -11.58 -15.61
N GLY A 72 -23.04 -10.32 -15.31
CA GLY A 72 -23.58 -9.17 -16.03
C GLY A 72 -25.01 -8.82 -15.62
N GLU A 73 -25.46 -9.26 -14.45
CA GLU A 73 -26.76 -8.87 -13.86
C GLU A 73 -26.56 -7.66 -12.95
N LEU A 74 -27.51 -6.70 -13.00
CA LEU A 74 -27.45 -5.50 -12.15
C LEU A 74 -27.48 -5.92 -10.67
N THR A 75 -26.49 -5.48 -9.90
CA THR A 75 -26.28 -5.89 -8.50
C THR A 75 -26.16 -4.68 -7.58
N LEU A 76 -26.07 -4.94 -6.27
CA LEU A 76 -25.77 -3.94 -5.25
C LEU A 76 -24.28 -3.97 -4.92
N ASP A 77 -23.69 -2.80 -4.67
CA ASP A 77 -22.39 -2.68 -4.02
C ASP A 77 -22.46 -2.98 -2.51
N ASP A 78 -21.32 -2.88 -1.83
CA ASP A 78 -21.18 -3.07 -0.38
C ASP A 78 -21.94 -2.03 0.46
N GLN A 79 -22.37 -0.91 -0.14
CA GLN A 79 -23.22 0.11 0.46
C GLN A 79 -24.72 -0.14 0.19
N GLY A 80 -25.07 -1.15 -0.60
CA GLY A 80 -26.44 -1.49 -0.95
C GLY A 80 -27.01 -0.62 -2.09
N VAL A 81 -26.16 -0.08 -2.95
CA VAL A 81 -26.52 0.79 -4.10
C VAL A 81 -26.30 0.04 -5.41
N ALA A 82 -27.21 0.16 -6.38
CA ALA A 82 -27.09 -0.46 -7.71
C ALA A 82 -26.65 0.53 -8.81
N MET A 83 -26.98 1.80 -8.64
CA MET A 83 -26.63 2.86 -9.58
C MET A 83 -26.38 4.18 -8.86
N LEU A 84 -25.29 4.85 -9.22
CA LEU A 84 -25.06 6.26 -8.90
C LEU A 84 -25.49 7.14 -10.07
N LYS A 85 -26.25 8.19 -9.78
CA LYS A 85 -26.52 9.29 -10.71
C LYS A 85 -25.81 10.55 -10.24
N GLU A 86 -24.88 11.04 -11.04
CA GLU A 86 -24.21 12.33 -10.86
C GLU A 86 -24.90 13.38 -11.73
N LEU A 87 -25.24 14.53 -11.13
CA LEU A 87 -25.80 15.70 -11.78
C LEU A 87 -24.85 16.87 -11.57
N ILE A 88 -24.44 17.50 -12.66
CA ILE A 88 -23.57 18.68 -12.63
C ILE A 88 -24.44 19.90 -12.95
N TYR A 89 -24.36 20.93 -12.12
CA TYR A 89 -25.04 22.21 -12.28
C TYR A 89 -24.00 23.31 -12.53
N PRO A 90 -23.62 23.57 -13.80
CA PRO A 90 -22.54 24.51 -14.11
C PRO A 90 -22.83 25.95 -13.66
N GLN A 91 -24.11 26.34 -13.60
CA GLN A 91 -24.49 27.70 -13.22
C GLN A 91 -24.25 28.01 -11.74
N THR A 92 -24.29 26.99 -10.90
CA THR A 92 -24.11 27.11 -9.44
C THR A 92 -22.83 26.48 -8.94
N ASN A 93 -22.01 25.91 -9.84
CA ASN A 93 -20.86 25.06 -9.49
C ASN A 93 -21.24 23.99 -8.46
N GLU A 94 -22.42 23.40 -8.61
CA GLU A 94 -22.88 22.30 -7.75
C GLU A 94 -22.76 20.95 -8.47
N ARG A 95 -22.49 19.91 -7.70
CA ARG A 95 -22.57 18.51 -8.14
C ARG A 95 -23.42 17.74 -7.15
N GLU A 96 -24.40 16.99 -7.63
CA GLU A 96 -25.22 16.09 -6.81
C GLU A 96 -24.95 14.64 -7.20
N VAL A 97 -24.85 13.76 -6.22
CA VAL A 97 -24.72 12.31 -6.40
C VAL A 97 -25.88 11.65 -5.67
N ALA A 98 -26.63 10.81 -6.37
CA ALA A 98 -27.85 10.18 -5.88
C ALA A 98 -27.78 8.64 -6.01
N HIS A 99 -28.27 7.94 -4.99
CA HIS A 99 -28.16 6.48 -4.84
C HIS A 99 -29.44 5.77 -5.24
N TYR A 100 -29.37 4.85 -6.19
CA TYR A 100 -30.52 4.11 -6.70
C TYR A 100 -30.36 2.61 -6.46
N GLY A 101 -31.45 1.96 -6.08
CA GLY A 101 -31.49 0.51 -5.82
C GLY A 101 -31.93 -0.29 -7.04
N LEU A 102 -32.27 -1.56 -6.81
CA LEU A 102 -32.79 -2.46 -7.85
C LEU A 102 -34.29 -2.32 -8.11
N GLN A 103 -35.02 -1.70 -7.17
CA GLN A 103 -36.47 -1.58 -7.28
C GLN A 103 -36.85 -0.61 -8.40
N LEU A 104 -37.74 -1.04 -9.29
CA LEU A 104 -38.25 -0.22 -10.38
C LEU A 104 -39.17 0.88 -9.88
N ASN A 105 -39.07 2.06 -10.48
CA ASN A 105 -40.06 3.12 -10.33
C ASN A 105 -41.37 2.67 -11.01
N PRO A 106 -42.46 2.46 -10.25
CA PRO A 106 -43.71 1.91 -10.80
C PRO A 106 -44.36 2.85 -11.82
N ASN A 107 -44.08 4.15 -11.75
CA ASN A 107 -44.60 5.12 -12.69
C ASN A 107 -43.82 5.14 -14.00
N TYR A 108 -42.60 4.59 -14.03
CA TYR A 108 -41.67 4.72 -15.16
C TYR A 108 -42.24 4.16 -16.47
N LEU A 109 -42.96 3.04 -16.41
CA LEU A 109 -43.62 2.43 -17.57
C LEU A 109 -44.83 3.22 -18.10
N HIS A 110 -45.29 4.23 -17.36
CA HIS A 110 -46.42 5.08 -17.73
C HIS A 110 -45.98 6.50 -18.12
N LEU A 111 -44.68 6.77 -18.14
CA LEU A 111 -44.12 8.04 -18.56
C LEU A 111 -44.04 8.11 -20.09
N SER A 112 -44.29 9.29 -20.63
CA SER A 112 -43.97 9.59 -22.04
C SER A 112 -42.45 9.62 -22.27
N ASP A 113 -42.01 9.47 -23.51
CA ASP A 113 -40.58 9.56 -23.88
C ASP A 113 -39.92 10.85 -23.36
N GLN A 114 -40.65 11.96 -23.36
CA GLN A 114 -40.16 13.23 -22.84
C GLN A 114 -40.00 13.21 -21.31
N GLN A 115 -40.85 12.49 -20.58
CA GLN A 115 -40.77 12.35 -19.12
C GLN A 115 -39.69 11.35 -18.70
N ILE A 116 -39.51 10.26 -19.46
CA ILE A 116 -38.44 9.26 -19.27
C ILE A 116 -37.05 9.91 -19.31
N LYS A 117 -36.89 11.01 -20.06
CA LYS A 117 -35.63 11.78 -20.08
C LYS A 117 -35.27 12.37 -18.71
N TYR A 118 -36.26 12.72 -17.88
CA TYR A 118 -36.07 13.42 -16.60
C TYR A 118 -36.31 12.54 -15.37
N ASP A 119 -36.95 11.39 -15.55
CA ASP A 119 -37.21 10.41 -14.49
C ASP A 119 -36.22 9.22 -14.57
N GLU A 120 -36.08 8.49 -13.48
CA GLU A 120 -35.19 7.33 -13.40
C GLU A 120 -35.98 6.02 -13.33
N LYS A 121 -35.44 5.00 -14.01
CA LYS A 121 -36.01 3.66 -14.06
C LYS A 121 -36.07 3.00 -12.68
N TYR A 122 -35.06 3.28 -11.86
CA TYR A 122 -34.89 2.72 -10.53
C TYR A 122 -35.30 3.74 -9.46
N LEU A 123 -35.69 3.25 -8.29
CA LEU A 123 -36.03 4.11 -7.15
C LEU A 123 -34.78 4.59 -6.42
N LEU A 124 -34.82 5.85 -6.01
CA LEU A 124 -33.87 6.45 -5.09
C LEU A 124 -33.98 5.75 -3.72
N ILE A 125 -32.84 5.36 -3.15
CA ILE A 125 -32.76 4.64 -1.87
C ILE A 125 -31.83 5.37 -0.92
N ASN A 126 -31.85 4.94 0.35
CA ASN A 126 -30.74 5.18 1.25
C ASN A 126 -29.77 4.01 1.13
N ASP A 127 -28.47 4.29 1.17
CA ASP A 127 -27.44 3.30 1.40
C ASP A 127 -27.51 2.73 2.82
N CYS A 128 -26.62 1.79 3.14
CA CYS A 128 -26.53 1.15 4.45
C CYS A 128 -26.23 2.14 5.60
N LYS A 129 -25.79 3.36 5.30
CA LYS A 129 -25.53 4.45 6.25
C LYS A 129 -26.69 5.45 6.35
N GLY A 130 -27.78 5.24 5.62
CA GLY A 130 -28.94 6.14 5.63
C GLY A 130 -28.83 7.33 4.68
N VAL A 131 -27.84 7.34 3.77
CA VAL A 131 -27.59 8.43 2.82
C VAL A 131 -28.16 8.07 1.44
N GLY A 132 -28.98 8.95 0.88
CA GLY A 132 -29.53 8.79 -0.47
C GLY A 132 -29.01 9.81 -1.48
N VAL A 133 -28.63 11.00 -1.02
CA VAL A 133 -28.14 12.08 -1.88
C VAL A 133 -26.99 12.84 -1.20
N ILE A 134 -25.92 13.08 -1.94
CA ILE A 134 -24.80 13.93 -1.50
C ILE A 134 -24.64 15.08 -2.47
N ARG A 135 -24.60 16.31 -1.95
CA ARG A 135 -24.38 17.52 -2.75
C ARG A 135 -23.05 18.18 -2.41
N TYR A 136 -22.33 18.57 -3.44
CA TYR A 136 -21.05 19.25 -3.40
C TYR A 136 -21.19 20.64 -4.02
N VAL A 137 -20.59 21.65 -3.39
CA VAL A 137 -20.55 23.03 -3.88
C VAL A 137 -19.10 23.43 -4.06
N TYR A 138 -18.75 24.01 -5.21
CA TYR A 138 -17.38 24.39 -5.54
C TYR A 138 -17.24 25.90 -5.76
N ASP A 139 -16.05 26.43 -5.52
CA ASP A 139 -15.69 27.77 -5.98
C ASP A 139 -15.36 27.78 -7.49
N ALA A 140 -15.09 28.96 -8.04
CA ALA A 140 -14.75 29.12 -9.46
C ALA A 140 -13.41 28.46 -9.87
N SER A 141 -12.56 28.11 -8.90
CA SER A 141 -11.30 27.39 -9.11
C SER A 141 -11.45 25.88 -8.95
N GLY A 142 -12.66 25.38 -8.67
CA GLY A 142 -12.94 23.95 -8.48
C GLY A 142 -12.64 23.43 -7.08
N ASN A 143 -12.39 24.30 -6.09
CA ASN A 143 -12.18 23.88 -4.70
C ASN A 143 -13.54 23.58 -4.03
N LEU A 144 -13.61 22.48 -3.26
CA LEU A 144 -14.84 22.04 -2.59
C LEU A 144 -15.17 22.93 -1.38
N LEU A 145 -16.14 23.82 -1.52
CA LEU A 145 -16.60 24.70 -0.43
C LEU A 145 -17.50 23.97 0.56
N GLU A 146 -18.44 23.16 0.07
CA GLU A 146 -19.40 22.47 0.93
C GLU A 146 -19.71 21.05 0.47
N LYS A 147 -19.85 20.12 1.43
CA LYS A 147 -20.43 18.78 1.22
C LYS A 147 -21.64 18.63 2.13
N ARG A 148 -22.81 18.36 1.56
CA ARG A 148 -24.11 18.22 2.24
C ARG A 148 -24.67 16.83 2.03
N ILE A 149 -25.27 16.24 3.05
CA ILE A 149 -25.70 14.84 3.06
C ILE A 149 -27.21 14.76 3.33
N PHE A 150 -27.94 14.06 2.48
CA PHE A 150 -29.39 13.94 2.58
C PHE A 150 -29.84 12.50 2.46
N ASP A 151 -30.99 12.19 3.05
CA ASP A 151 -31.68 10.93 2.80
C ASP A 151 -32.30 10.91 1.39
N LYS A 152 -32.91 9.79 1.02
CA LYS A 152 -33.64 9.59 -0.23
C LYS A 152 -34.84 10.54 -0.40
N ASN A 153 -35.36 11.12 0.67
CA ASN A 153 -36.43 12.11 0.62
C ASN A 153 -35.89 13.53 0.54
N ARG A 154 -34.57 13.70 0.37
CA ARG A 154 -33.85 14.99 0.35
C ARG A 154 -33.98 15.76 1.67
N GLN A 155 -34.21 15.05 2.76
CA GLN A 155 -34.19 15.59 4.12
C GLN A 155 -32.79 15.48 4.71
N ILE A 156 -32.48 16.37 5.67
CA ILE A 156 -31.19 16.35 6.37
C ILE A 156 -31.00 14.98 7.01
N THR A 157 -29.87 14.35 6.71
CA THR A 157 -29.35 13.18 7.42
C THR A 157 -27.90 13.42 7.81
N HIS A 158 -27.32 12.50 8.57
CA HIS A 158 -25.96 12.62 9.08
C HIS A 158 -25.13 11.45 8.60
N ASP A 159 -23.84 11.69 8.37
CA ASP A 159 -22.89 10.60 8.20
C ASP A 159 -22.53 9.91 9.52
N GLU A 160 -21.61 8.96 9.45
CA GLU A 160 -21.04 8.23 10.59
C GLU A 160 -20.39 9.15 11.66
N ASN A 161 -20.07 10.40 11.32
CA ASN A 161 -19.52 11.38 12.26
C ASN A 161 -20.60 12.28 12.88
N GLY A 162 -21.90 12.03 12.59
CA GLY A 162 -22.99 12.89 13.04
C GLY A 162 -23.09 14.22 12.27
N VAL A 163 -22.43 14.33 11.11
CA VAL A 163 -22.32 15.58 10.35
C VAL A 163 -23.26 15.55 9.14
N PHE A 164 -24.02 16.63 8.99
CA PHE A 164 -24.86 16.89 7.82
C PHE A 164 -24.08 17.67 6.75
N LEU A 165 -23.39 18.73 7.18
CA LEU A 165 -22.71 19.69 6.30
C LEU A 165 -21.27 19.89 6.76
N TYR A 166 -20.34 19.71 5.83
CA TYR A 166 -18.96 20.15 5.96
C TYR A 166 -18.75 21.42 5.15
N ARG A 167 -18.19 22.47 5.76
CA ARG A 167 -17.78 23.71 5.07
C ARG A 167 -16.26 23.86 5.13
N GLN A 168 -15.66 24.32 4.03
CA GLN A 168 -14.23 24.52 3.91
C GLN A 168 -13.90 25.90 3.33
N THR A 169 -12.76 26.45 3.75
CA THR A 169 -12.17 27.64 3.12
C THR A 169 -10.73 27.36 2.72
N PHE A 170 -10.24 28.10 1.73
CA PHE A 170 -8.98 27.82 1.04
C PHE A 170 -8.08 29.05 1.01
N ASN A 171 -6.76 28.83 0.99
CA ASN A 171 -5.80 29.87 0.66
C ASN A 171 -5.67 30.06 -0.87
N LYS A 172 -4.81 30.99 -1.31
CA LYS A 172 -4.56 31.28 -2.74
C LYS A 172 -3.98 30.11 -3.54
N GLN A 173 -3.39 29.12 -2.88
CA GLN A 173 -2.85 27.92 -3.51
C GLN A 173 -3.90 26.79 -3.62
N GLY A 174 -5.14 27.01 -3.14
CA GLY A 174 -6.18 25.98 -3.11
C GLY A 174 -6.01 24.97 -1.96
N LEU A 175 -5.21 25.29 -0.94
CA LEU A 175 -5.06 24.45 0.26
C LEU A 175 -6.09 24.84 1.32
N VAL A 176 -6.71 23.84 1.95
CA VAL A 176 -7.75 24.05 2.97
C VAL A 176 -7.16 24.68 4.21
N ILE A 177 -7.63 25.87 4.61
CA ILE A 177 -7.19 26.56 5.84
C ILE A 177 -8.20 26.46 6.98
N CYS A 178 -9.46 26.12 6.70
CA CYS A 178 -10.49 25.91 7.71
C CYS A 178 -11.44 24.79 7.29
N ARG A 179 -11.86 23.95 8.23
CA ARG A 179 -12.95 22.99 8.08
C ARG A 179 -13.90 23.08 9.25
N GLU A 180 -15.19 23.13 8.97
CA GLU A 180 -16.24 23.20 9.98
C GLU A 180 -17.33 22.17 9.71
N SER A 181 -17.86 21.58 10.77
CA SER A 181 -18.90 20.56 10.74
C SER A 181 -20.21 21.09 11.31
N PHE A 182 -21.32 20.78 10.66
CA PHE A 182 -22.65 21.25 11.07
C PHE A 182 -23.68 20.12 11.08
N SER A 183 -24.59 20.18 12.06
CA SER A 183 -25.77 19.31 12.18
C SER A 183 -26.98 19.83 11.40
N SER A 184 -26.93 21.11 10.99
CA SER A 184 -27.91 21.76 10.11
C SER A 184 -27.21 22.85 9.31
N PHE A 185 -27.91 23.64 8.49
CA PHE A 185 -27.27 24.75 7.77
C PHE A 185 -26.66 25.84 8.67
N THR A 186 -27.07 25.92 9.95
CA THR A 186 -26.69 27.01 10.86
C THR A 186 -26.10 26.53 12.18
N ARG A 187 -26.27 25.25 12.55
CA ARG A 187 -25.85 24.72 13.85
C ARG A 187 -24.58 23.89 13.72
N ALA A 188 -23.45 24.45 14.17
CA ALA A 188 -22.20 23.72 14.29
C ALA A 188 -22.36 22.48 15.18
N VAL A 189 -21.62 21.43 14.86
CA VAL A 189 -21.59 20.17 15.60
C VAL A 189 -20.15 19.70 15.74
N GLU A 190 -19.87 18.94 16.78
CA GLU A 190 -18.61 18.24 16.92
C GLU A 190 -18.66 16.93 16.14
N ASP A 191 -17.59 16.61 15.43
CA ASP A 191 -17.44 15.33 14.74
C ASP A 191 -17.21 14.16 15.72
N SER A 192 -16.96 12.97 15.19
CA SER A 192 -16.65 11.77 15.99
C SER A 192 -15.40 11.91 16.89
N LYS A 193 -14.54 12.91 16.63
CA LYS A 193 -13.37 13.26 17.46
C LYS A 193 -13.70 14.33 18.51
N GLY A 194 -14.95 14.78 18.57
CA GLY A 194 -15.36 15.84 19.48
C GLY A 194 -14.89 17.23 19.04
N ILE A 195 -14.53 17.44 17.77
CA ILE A 195 -14.02 18.72 17.24
C ILE A 195 -15.04 19.33 16.28
N SER A 196 -15.31 20.63 16.41
CA SER A 196 -16.25 21.33 15.50
C SER A 196 -15.56 22.13 14.40
N ARG A 197 -14.34 22.62 14.65
CA ARG A 197 -13.54 23.36 13.66
C ARG A 197 -12.07 22.94 13.68
N TYR A 198 -11.50 22.78 12.50
CA TYR A 198 -10.07 22.63 12.27
C TYR A 198 -9.52 23.81 11.50
N GLU A 199 -8.36 24.32 11.90
CA GLU A 199 -7.62 25.35 11.15
C GLU A 199 -6.24 24.84 10.79
N TYR A 200 -5.75 25.21 9.61
CA TYR A 200 -4.48 24.73 9.05
C TYR A 200 -3.64 25.87 8.50
N ASN A 201 -2.33 25.80 8.76
CA ASN A 201 -1.32 26.67 8.18
C ASN A 201 -0.30 25.85 7.40
N TYR A 202 0.26 26.43 6.33
CA TYR A 202 1.15 25.74 5.39
C TYR A 202 2.40 26.57 5.09
N ASP A 203 3.46 25.91 4.66
CA ASP A 203 4.62 26.55 4.05
C ASP A 203 4.38 26.86 2.56
N GLU A 204 5.35 27.49 1.90
CA GLU A 204 5.26 27.85 0.47
C GLU A 204 5.18 26.63 -0.46
N LYS A 205 5.66 25.46 -0.02
CA LYS A 205 5.61 24.20 -0.76
C LYS A 205 4.29 23.44 -0.54
N GLY A 206 3.42 23.95 0.33
CA GLY A 206 2.14 23.34 0.67
C GLY A 206 2.20 22.28 1.78
N ASN A 207 3.30 22.17 2.52
CA ASN A 207 3.40 21.28 3.67
C ASN A 207 2.68 21.90 4.88
N CYS A 208 1.87 21.12 5.61
CA CYS A 208 1.09 21.61 6.74
C CYS A 208 1.97 21.86 7.97
N LEU A 209 2.24 23.12 8.29
CA LEU A 209 3.06 23.50 9.44
C LEU A 209 2.32 23.37 10.77
N GLU A 210 1.00 23.58 10.77
CA GLU A 210 0.21 23.57 12.00
C GLU A 210 -1.25 23.21 11.72
N GLN A 211 -1.83 22.40 12.61
CA GLN A 211 -3.26 22.11 12.69
C GLN A 211 -3.78 22.46 14.09
N ARG A 212 -4.80 23.31 14.17
CA ARG A 212 -5.49 23.69 15.42
C ARG A 212 -6.90 23.12 15.45
N GLN A 213 -7.35 22.71 16.63
CA GLN A 213 -8.64 22.05 16.83
C GLN A 213 -9.49 22.84 17.82
N TYR A 214 -10.76 23.08 17.50
CA TYR A 214 -11.66 23.90 18.30
C TYR A 214 -12.98 23.18 18.60
N GLY A 215 -13.52 23.41 19.80
CA GLY A 215 -14.87 23.00 20.18
C GLY A 215 -15.93 24.02 19.79
N LEU A 216 -17.19 23.73 20.12
CA LEU A 216 -18.35 24.57 19.80
C LEU A 216 -18.29 25.98 20.41
N ASP A 217 -17.51 26.17 21.47
CA ASP A 217 -17.29 27.47 22.12
C ASP A 217 -16.19 28.31 21.43
N ASN A 218 -15.69 27.84 20.27
CA ASN A 218 -14.59 28.43 19.51
C ASN A 218 -13.26 28.49 20.27
N LYS A 219 -13.08 27.68 21.32
CA LYS A 219 -11.82 27.55 22.03
C LYS A 219 -11.10 26.28 21.63
N LEU A 220 -9.77 26.29 21.80
CA LEU A 220 -8.95 25.12 21.56
C LEU A 220 -9.46 23.93 22.36
N LYS A 221 -9.64 22.80 21.68
CA LYS A 221 -10.15 21.57 22.26
C LYS A 221 -9.24 20.41 21.87
N LYS A 222 -9.05 19.50 22.81
CA LYS A 222 -8.27 18.29 22.58
C LYS A 222 -9.11 17.26 21.85
N ASP A 223 -8.50 16.58 20.89
CA ASP A 223 -9.05 15.38 20.26
C ASP A 223 -8.96 14.16 21.20
N PRO A 224 -9.41 12.96 20.78
CA PRO A 224 -9.33 11.74 21.59
C PRO A 224 -7.89 11.34 21.92
N SER A 225 -6.91 11.78 21.12
CA SER A 225 -5.48 11.58 21.41
C SER A 225 -4.98 12.55 22.48
N GLY A 226 -5.78 13.52 22.95
CA GLY A 226 -5.42 14.46 24.01
C GLY A 226 -4.68 15.71 23.51
N VAL A 227 -4.63 15.94 22.19
CA VAL A 227 -3.86 17.01 21.55
C VAL A 227 -4.80 18.08 21.01
N ALA A 228 -4.49 19.36 21.22
CA ALA A 228 -5.28 20.48 20.71
C ALA A 228 -4.64 21.18 19.51
N ILE A 229 -3.30 21.13 19.41
CA ILE A 229 -2.54 21.68 18.28
C ILE A 229 -1.46 20.67 17.89
N TYR A 230 -1.36 20.38 16.61
CA TYR A 230 -0.24 19.66 16.02
C TYR A 230 0.62 20.64 15.23
N GLN A 231 1.94 20.56 15.37
CA GLN A 231 2.89 21.35 14.60
C GLN A 231 3.92 20.45 13.94
N TRP A 232 4.17 20.63 12.65
CA TRP A 232 5.13 19.83 11.90
C TRP A 232 6.26 20.68 11.33
N THR A 233 7.42 20.04 11.19
CA THR A 233 8.54 20.57 10.41
C THR A 233 8.98 19.55 9.39
N TYR A 234 9.41 20.02 8.22
CA TYR A 234 9.73 19.19 7.06
C TYR A 234 11.16 19.39 6.62
N ASN A 235 11.74 18.37 5.99
CA ASN A 235 13.02 18.49 5.29
C ASN A 235 12.84 19.13 3.90
N ALA A 236 13.95 19.31 3.17
CA ALA A 236 13.94 19.92 1.85
C ALA A 236 13.06 19.18 0.81
N HIS A 237 12.86 17.87 0.99
CA HIS A 237 12.05 17.01 0.13
C HIS A 237 10.57 16.97 0.53
N GLY A 238 10.16 17.70 1.57
CA GLY A 238 8.76 17.72 2.03
C GLY A 238 8.38 16.52 2.92
N LEU A 239 9.35 15.77 3.44
CA LEU A 239 9.08 14.70 4.40
C LEU A 239 9.06 15.27 5.84
N PRO A 240 8.08 14.87 6.69
CA PRO A 240 7.96 15.40 8.04
C PRO A 240 9.07 14.85 8.94
N ILE A 241 9.95 15.71 9.43
CA ILE A 241 11.06 15.33 10.33
C ILE A 241 10.76 15.57 11.80
N ARG A 242 9.67 16.29 12.11
CA ARG A 242 9.24 16.50 13.49
C ARG A 242 7.75 16.78 13.56
N GLN A 243 7.12 16.29 14.61
CA GLN A 243 5.77 16.67 15.04
C GLN A 243 5.82 17.05 16.54
N LYS A 244 5.26 18.20 16.90
CA LYS A 244 4.99 18.60 18.29
C LYS A 244 3.49 18.55 18.57
N ASN A 245 3.13 17.91 19.66
CA ASN A 245 1.77 17.83 20.18
C ASN A 245 1.63 18.85 21.31
N LEU A 246 0.65 19.75 21.21
CA LEU A 246 0.41 20.79 22.20
C LEU A 246 -1.01 20.72 22.77
N GLY A 247 -1.13 21.11 24.04
CA GLY A 247 -2.39 21.30 24.73
C GLY A 247 -3.06 22.63 24.40
N VAL A 248 -4.18 22.88 25.07
CA VAL A 248 -5.03 24.08 24.87
C VAL A 248 -4.35 25.41 25.24
N TYR A 249 -3.23 25.37 25.96
CA TYR A 249 -2.42 26.55 26.31
C TYR A 249 -1.09 26.57 25.54
N ALA A 250 -1.01 25.86 24.41
CA ALA A 250 0.19 25.73 23.58
C ALA A 250 1.43 25.15 24.30
N GLN A 251 1.22 24.46 25.42
CA GLN A 251 2.25 23.70 26.12
C GLN A 251 2.41 22.31 25.51
N LEU A 252 3.63 21.74 25.55
CA LEU A 252 3.85 20.34 25.15
C LEU A 252 2.88 19.41 25.89
N LYS A 253 2.25 18.51 25.14
CA LYS A 253 1.28 17.58 25.67
C LYS A 253 1.43 16.21 25.04
N GLU A 254 1.59 15.23 25.89
CA GLU A 254 1.61 13.82 25.50
C GLU A 254 0.26 13.40 24.94
N ASN A 255 0.30 12.67 23.84
CA ASN A 255 -0.87 12.08 23.22
C ASN A 255 -1.27 10.74 23.90
N SER A 256 -2.17 9.98 23.30
CA SER A 256 -2.61 8.66 23.78
C SER A 256 -1.48 7.64 23.93
N ASP A 257 -0.39 7.80 23.17
CA ASP A 257 0.79 6.93 23.23
C ASP A 257 1.83 7.42 24.27
N GLY A 258 1.50 8.49 25.01
CA GLY A 258 2.42 9.13 25.95
C GLY A 258 3.44 10.05 25.29
N VAL A 259 3.31 10.39 24.00
CA VAL A 259 4.32 11.13 23.23
C VAL A 259 3.92 12.59 22.99
N ALA A 260 4.77 13.53 23.37
CA ALA A 260 4.59 14.96 23.12
C ALA A 260 5.34 15.47 21.89
N ILE A 261 6.45 14.84 21.51
CA ILE A 261 7.21 15.17 20.30
C ILE A 261 7.61 13.88 19.60
N TYR A 262 7.37 13.81 18.30
CA TYR A 262 7.97 12.82 17.41
C TYR A 262 9.06 13.49 16.59
N GLU A 263 10.21 12.87 16.47
CA GLU A 263 11.25 13.24 15.51
C GLU A 263 11.54 12.06 14.60
N TRP A 264 11.67 12.32 13.31
CA TRP A 264 11.87 11.30 12.28
C TRP A 264 13.08 11.64 11.42
N SER A 265 13.83 10.59 11.07
CA SER A 265 14.90 10.67 10.08
C SER A 265 14.62 9.72 8.92
N TYR A 266 15.09 10.10 7.73
CA TYR A 266 14.83 9.40 6.48
C TYR A 266 16.13 9.11 5.75
N ASN A 267 16.20 7.99 5.03
CA ASN A 267 17.28 7.72 4.10
C ASN A 267 17.11 8.56 2.81
N ARG A 268 18.08 8.45 1.88
CA ARG A 268 18.04 9.16 0.59
C ARG A 268 16.88 8.73 -0.32
N ALA A 269 16.33 7.53 -0.12
CA ALA A 269 15.16 7.04 -0.87
C ALA A 269 13.83 7.59 -0.33
N GLY A 270 13.85 8.26 0.83
CA GLY A 270 12.67 8.78 1.50
C GLY A 270 12.00 7.80 2.46
N ASP A 271 12.61 6.63 2.71
CA ASP A 271 12.11 5.68 3.71
C ASP A 271 12.48 6.18 5.11
N LYS A 272 11.53 6.06 6.05
CA LYS A 272 11.76 6.38 7.46
C LYS A 272 12.74 5.38 8.07
N VAL A 273 13.86 5.85 8.59
CA VAL A 273 14.91 5.01 9.22
C VAL A 273 14.95 5.13 10.74
N GLU A 274 14.45 6.23 11.28
CA GLU A 274 14.48 6.48 12.72
C GLU A 274 13.24 7.24 13.17
N GLN A 275 12.80 6.93 14.39
CA GLN A 275 11.82 7.69 15.13
C GLN A 275 12.27 7.81 16.60
N VAL A 276 12.31 9.04 17.10
CA VAL A 276 12.57 9.36 18.52
C VAL A 276 11.33 10.02 19.10
N ASN A 277 10.87 9.50 20.23
CA ASN A 277 9.68 9.99 20.93
C ASN A 277 10.11 10.72 22.20
N TYR A 278 9.53 11.89 22.47
CA TYR A 278 9.79 12.67 23.68
C TYR A 278 8.52 12.92 24.46
N GLY A 279 8.64 12.91 25.78
CA GLY A 279 7.60 13.28 26.73
C GLY A 279 7.38 14.78 26.78
N SER A 280 6.40 15.20 27.57
CA SER A 280 6.09 16.62 27.76
C SER A 280 7.18 17.41 28.48
N ASP A 281 8.08 16.72 29.21
CA ASP A 281 9.29 17.27 29.82
C ASP A 281 10.48 17.37 28.84
N ALA A 282 10.24 17.10 27.55
CA ALA A 282 11.22 17.04 26.48
C ALA A 282 12.32 15.99 26.69
N LYS A 283 12.11 15.02 27.59
CA LYS A 283 12.98 13.85 27.70
C LYS A 283 12.54 12.78 26.73
N VAL A 284 13.54 12.05 26.27
CA VAL A 284 13.37 10.87 25.45
C VAL A 284 12.54 9.84 26.22
N LEU A 285 11.46 9.33 25.63
CA LEU A 285 10.62 8.31 26.24
C LEU A 285 11.25 6.95 26.04
N GLU A 286 11.52 6.27 27.14
CA GLU A 286 11.95 4.89 27.12
C GLU A 286 10.77 4.01 26.69
N ASP A 287 11.00 3.00 25.85
CA ASP A 287 9.92 2.07 25.51
C ASP A 287 9.45 1.27 26.75
N LYS A 288 8.43 0.42 26.62
CA LYS A 288 7.91 -0.41 27.73
C LYS A 288 8.94 -1.40 28.31
N THR A 289 10.17 -1.46 27.80
CA THR A 289 11.27 -2.29 28.30
C THR A 289 12.29 -1.52 29.16
N GLY A 290 12.13 -0.20 29.33
CA GLY A 290 13.02 0.62 30.19
C GLY A 290 14.36 0.98 29.54
N ILE A 291 14.34 1.20 28.21
CA ILE A 291 15.50 1.64 27.43
C ILE A 291 15.23 3.05 26.86
N PRO A 292 16.04 4.08 27.14
CA PRO A 292 15.83 5.45 26.66
C PRO A 292 15.73 5.50 25.14
N ALA A 293 14.54 5.91 24.64
CA ALA A 293 14.02 5.68 23.28
C ALA A 293 14.99 4.90 22.41
N GLU A 294 14.90 3.58 22.52
CA GLU A 294 15.25 2.74 21.40
C GLU A 294 14.39 3.19 20.22
N LYS A 295 15.02 4.00 19.36
CA LYS A 295 15.20 3.68 17.94
C LYS A 295 14.14 2.67 17.52
N ILE A 296 12.91 3.14 17.31
CA ILE A 296 11.87 2.34 16.63
C ILE A 296 12.32 2.31 15.17
N LEU A 297 13.34 1.49 14.92
CA LEU A 297 13.58 0.87 13.65
C LEU A 297 12.30 0.07 13.42
N VAL A 298 11.52 0.49 12.42
CA VAL A 298 10.56 -0.41 11.79
C VAL A 298 11.30 -1.72 11.61
N GLU A 299 10.75 -2.81 12.16
CA GLU A 299 11.33 -4.15 12.37
C GLU A 299 11.91 -4.85 11.12
N ASP A 300 12.15 -4.10 10.04
CA ASP A 300 12.64 -4.57 8.75
C ASP A 300 13.83 -3.75 8.19
N GLN A 301 14.14 -2.56 8.73
CA GLN A 301 15.19 -1.67 8.17
C GLN A 301 16.50 -1.67 8.97
N ALA A 302 16.52 -2.23 10.19
CA ALA A 302 17.77 -2.45 10.95
C ALA A 302 18.71 -3.45 10.26
N LEU A 303 18.18 -4.31 9.38
CA LEU A 303 19.00 -5.21 8.57
C LEU A 303 19.70 -4.47 7.40
N ASN A 304 19.12 -3.39 6.85
CA ASN A 304 19.60 -2.74 5.62
C ASN A 304 20.98 -2.05 5.74
N THR A 305 21.36 -1.55 6.92
CA THR A 305 22.65 -0.84 7.08
C THR A 305 23.77 -1.78 7.54
N TYR A 306 23.43 -2.93 8.12
CA TYR A 306 24.35 -3.70 8.95
C TYR A 306 24.53 -5.17 8.54
N GLU A 307 23.62 -5.73 7.72
CA GLU A 307 23.97 -6.89 6.88
C GLU A 307 24.94 -6.53 5.76
N ASN A 308 25.23 -5.24 5.57
CA ASN A 308 26.37 -4.80 4.78
C ASN A 308 27.71 -5.30 5.31
N ALA A 309 27.76 -5.92 6.50
CA ALA A 309 28.96 -6.51 7.04
C ALA A 309 29.29 -7.90 6.46
N PHE A 310 28.37 -8.61 5.79
CA PHE A 310 28.63 -9.99 5.33
C PHE A 310 27.83 -10.40 4.09
N TYR A 311 28.53 -10.89 3.07
CA TYR A 311 27.91 -11.64 1.97
C TYR A 311 28.28 -13.11 2.08
N SER A 312 27.28 -13.98 2.16
CA SER A 312 27.48 -15.42 2.09
C SER A 312 26.63 -16.00 0.97
N LEU A 313 27.29 -16.52 -0.05
CA LEU A 313 26.64 -17.06 -1.24
C LEU A 313 27.15 -18.47 -1.52
N ALA A 314 26.21 -19.40 -1.69
CA ALA A 314 26.48 -20.74 -2.19
C ALA A 314 26.25 -20.75 -3.70
N LEU A 315 27.27 -21.14 -4.46
CA LEU A 315 27.10 -21.34 -5.90
C LEU A 315 26.65 -22.77 -6.16
N LEU A 316 25.44 -22.91 -6.72
CA LEU A 316 24.91 -24.19 -7.14
C LEU A 316 25.04 -24.33 -8.65
N LYS A 317 25.58 -25.47 -9.09
CA LYS A 317 25.54 -25.86 -10.49
C LYS A 317 24.75 -27.12 -10.63
N GLU A 318 23.79 -27.09 -11.54
CA GLU A 318 23.11 -28.28 -11.93
C GLU A 318 23.89 -28.98 -13.04
N LYS A 319 24.30 -30.22 -12.79
CA LYS A 319 24.89 -31.10 -13.81
C LYS A 319 24.22 -32.47 -13.68
N ASN A 320 23.66 -32.97 -14.79
CA ASN A 320 22.97 -34.27 -14.83
C ASN A 320 21.88 -34.44 -13.76
N LEU A 321 21.03 -33.43 -13.58
CA LEU A 321 19.93 -33.41 -12.60
C LEU A 321 20.38 -33.52 -11.12
N LYS A 322 21.67 -33.31 -10.85
CA LYS A 322 22.21 -33.19 -9.49
C LYS A 322 22.61 -31.74 -9.24
N THR A 323 22.08 -31.19 -8.17
CA THR A 323 22.48 -29.90 -7.61
C THR A 323 23.66 -30.13 -6.67
N CYS A 324 24.81 -29.53 -6.95
CA CYS A 324 25.99 -29.61 -6.07
C CYS A 324 26.43 -28.21 -5.62
N LEU A 325 26.88 -28.14 -4.36
CA LEU A 325 27.59 -26.98 -3.83
C LEU A 325 28.97 -26.92 -4.49
N LEU A 326 29.26 -25.82 -5.18
CA LEU A 326 30.55 -25.61 -5.84
C LEU A 326 31.57 -24.92 -4.96
N GLY A 327 31.10 -24.09 -4.03
CA GLY A 327 31.94 -23.37 -3.10
C GLY A 327 31.13 -22.39 -2.25
N GLU A 328 31.80 -21.85 -1.25
CA GLU A 328 31.27 -20.84 -0.34
C GLU A 328 32.18 -19.61 -0.38
N PHE A 329 31.57 -18.43 -0.38
CA PHE A 329 32.24 -17.16 -0.19
C PHE A 329 31.69 -16.53 1.07
N SER A 330 32.55 -16.05 1.97
CA SER A 330 32.17 -15.33 3.18
C SER A 330 33.25 -14.31 3.50
N GLN A 331 32.88 -13.05 3.64
CA GLN A 331 33.78 -11.97 4.03
C GLN A 331 33.09 -11.02 4.99
N LEU A 332 33.88 -10.49 5.94
CA LEU A 332 33.55 -9.33 6.73
C LEU A 332 33.69 -8.08 5.85
N VAL A 333 32.77 -7.14 5.99
CA VAL A 333 32.76 -5.86 5.29
C VAL A 333 32.65 -4.76 6.35
N LYS A 334 33.45 -3.71 6.19
CA LYS A 334 33.39 -2.54 7.07
C LYS A 334 32.15 -1.71 6.75
N PRO A 335 31.20 -1.57 7.69
CA PRO A 335 30.02 -0.74 7.46
C PRO A 335 30.41 0.74 7.47
N ALA A 336 29.62 1.56 6.76
CA ALA A 336 29.77 3.02 6.79
C ALA A 336 29.39 3.61 8.16
N GLU A 337 28.56 2.89 8.92
CA GLU A 337 28.08 3.28 10.25
C GLU A 337 28.42 2.23 11.30
N ARG A 338 28.52 2.65 12.55
CA ARG A 338 28.82 1.77 13.70
C ARG A 338 27.72 0.73 13.91
N ILE A 339 28.09 -0.55 14.01
CA ILE A 339 27.17 -1.65 14.33
C ILE A 339 26.53 -1.39 15.70
N THR A 340 25.20 -1.51 15.79
CA THR A 340 24.48 -1.29 17.05
C THR A 340 24.54 -2.53 17.95
N PRO A 341 24.44 -2.40 19.27
CA PRO A 341 24.45 -3.55 20.19
C PRO A 341 23.41 -4.64 19.84
N PHE A 342 22.20 -4.24 19.41
CA PHE A 342 21.18 -5.17 18.92
C PHE A 342 21.70 -6.10 17.81
N ILE A 343 22.50 -5.56 16.89
CA ILE A 343 23.00 -6.32 15.74
C ILE A 343 24.22 -7.14 16.14
N GLU A 344 25.06 -6.61 17.04
CA GLU A 344 26.13 -7.40 17.65
C GLU A 344 25.56 -8.63 18.37
N ASP A 345 24.45 -8.48 19.11
CA ASP A 345 23.75 -9.56 19.79
C ASP A 345 23.05 -10.52 18.82
N LEU A 346 22.36 -9.98 17.81
CA LEU A 346 21.64 -10.78 16.82
C LEU A 346 22.61 -11.63 15.98
N THR A 347 23.70 -11.04 15.52
CA THR A 347 24.57 -11.65 14.50
C THR A 347 25.89 -12.20 15.05
N GLY A 348 26.27 -11.81 16.27
CA GLY A 348 27.58 -12.07 16.87
C GLY A 348 28.73 -11.26 16.26
N ILE A 349 28.45 -10.25 15.42
CA ILE A 349 29.44 -9.43 14.74
C ILE A 349 29.68 -8.17 15.54
N THR A 350 30.88 -7.97 16.07
CA THR A 350 31.20 -6.75 16.82
C THR A 350 31.84 -5.68 15.95
N ASN A 351 31.78 -4.42 16.38
CA ASN A 351 32.49 -3.30 15.76
C ASN A 351 34.00 -3.56 15.64
N ASP A 352 34.60 -4.26 16.62
CA ASP A 352 36.02 -4.63 16.60
C ASP A 352 36.34 -5.61 15.47
N MET A 353 35.41 -6.52 15.14
CA MET A 353 35.59 -7.47 14.03
C MET A 353 35.62 -6.79 12.67
N VAL A 354 34.85 -5.70 12.50
CA VAL A 354 34.73 -4.96 11.23
C VAL A 354 35.66 -3.76 11.14
N GLU A 355 36.35 -3.36 12.21
CA GLU A 355 37.18 -2.16 12.25
C GLU A 355 38.23 -2.13 11.12
N ARG A 356 38.85 -3.30 10.88
CA ARG A 356 39.88 -3.53 9.86
C ARG A 356 39.38 -4.32 8.65
N ALA A 357 38.08 -4.57 8.56
CA ALA A 357 37.51 -5.24 7.41
C ALA A 357 37.61 -4.36 6.16
N PRO A 358 37.73 -4.94 4.96
CA PRO A 358 37.60 -4.21 3.71
C PRO A 358 36.22 -3.59 3.56
N ASP A 359 36.10 -2.48 2.82
CA ASP A 359 34.78 -1.96 2.43
C ASP A 359 34.14 -2.82 1.32
N PHE A 360 32.89 -2.50 0.97
CA PHE A 360 32.19 -3.26 -0.05
C PHE A 360 32.80 -3.13 -1.44
N SER A 361 33.49 -2.03 -1.77
CA SER A 361 34.11 -1.90 -3.09
C SER A 361 35.15 -3.01 -3.32
N CYS A 362 35.91 -3.33 -2.27
CA CYS A 362 36.89 -4.40 -2.29
C CYS A 362 36.21 -5.78 -2.25
N VAL A 363 35.24 -5.99 -1.35
CA VAL A 363 34.58 -7.30 -1.19
C VAL A 363 33.69 -7.65 -2.38
N GLY A 364 32.98 -6.68 -2.95
CA GLY A 364 32.14 -6.85 -4.13
C GLY A 364 32.94 -7.25 -5.36
N GLU A 365 34.18 -6.75 -5.49
CA GLU A 365 35.10 -7.17 -6.55
C GLU A 365 35.66 -8.57 -6.30
N GLN A 366 36.11 -8.87 -5.09
CA GLN A 366 36.54 -10.24 -4.71
C GLN A 366 35.43 -11.27 -4.94
N PHE A 367 34.18 -10.90 -4.61
CA PHE A 367 33.02 -11.74 -4.84
C PHE A 367 32.79 -11.94 -6.34
N ARG A 368 32.85 -10.88 -7.15
CA ARG A 368 32.73 -10.95 -8.61
C ARG A 368 33.78 -11.89 -9.23
N GLU A 369 35.04 -11.76 -8.82
CA GLU A 369 36.16 -12.61 -9.26
C GLU A 369 35.97 -14.06 -8.85
N TRP A 370 35.61 -14.29 -7.59
CA TRP A 370 35.33 -15.62 -7.06
C TRP A 370 34.25 -16.32 -7.88
N VAL A 371 33.14 -15.63 -8.15
CA VAL A 371 32.06 -16.17 -8.98
C VAL A 371 32.51 -16.41 -10.44
N ALA A 372 33.27 -15.47 -11.01
CA ALA A 372 33.79 -15.59 -12.38
C ALA A 372 34.72 -16.80 -12.56
N SER A 373 35.36 -17.28 -11.49
CA SER A 373 36.17 -18.51 -11.53
C SER A 373 35.34 -19.78 -11.86
N TYR A 374 34.03 -19.76 -11.63
CA TYR A 374 33.14 -20.90 -11.88
C TYR A 374 32.31 -20.78 -13.17
N THR A 375 32.19 -19.58 -13.75
CA THR A 375 31.39 -19.35 -14.96
C THR A 375 31.98 -18.26 -15.86
N PRO A 376 32.00 -18.46 -17.19
CA PRO A 376 32.46 -17.44 -18.13
C PRO A 376 31.48 -16.26 -18.26
N SER A 377 30.26 -16.36 -17.73
CA SER A 377 29.25 -15.30 -17.79
C SER A 377 28.47 -15.20 -16.49
N LEU A 378 28.64 -14.07 -15.80
CA LEU A 378 27.94 -13.74 -14.56
C LEU A 378 26.43 -13.54 -14.78
N LYS A 379 26.00 -13.21 -16.01
CA LYS A 379 24.57 -13.09 -16.37
C LYS A 379 23.84 -14.44 -16.39
N LYS A 380 24.55 -15.56 -16.42
CA LYS A 380 23.95 -16.90 -16.33
C LYS A 380 23.66 -17.34 -14.90
N ILE A 381 24.08 -16.56 -13.91
CA ILE A 381 23.87 -16.89 -12.51
C ILE A 381 22.46 -16.52 -12.09
N ARG A 382 21.92 -17.34 -11.20
CA ARG A 382 20.68 -17.09 -10.48
C ARG A 382 21.05 -16.97 -9.01
N LEU A 383 20.77 -15.82 -8.43
CA LEU A 383 20.93 -15.64 -6.99
C LEU A 383 19.76 -16.33 -6.30
N VAL A 384 19.97 -16.78 -5.08
CA VAL A 384 18.97 -17.51 -4.30
C VAL A 384 19.03 -16.99 -2.88
N ALA A 385 17.88 -16.71 -2.28
CA ALA A 385 17.78 -16.31 -0.89
C ALA A 385 16.44 -16.72 -0.27
N TRP A 386 16.40 -16.82 1.06
CA TRP A 386 15.16 -17.04 1.80
C TRP A 386 14.49 -15.70 2.09
N GLY A 387 13.42 -15.37 1.36
CA GLY A 387 12.85 -14.03 1.39
C GLY A 387 13.55 -13.08 0.42
N ALA A 388 13.85 -13.54 -0.80
CA ALA A 388 14.63 -12.79 -1.79
C ALA A 388 14.06 -11.42 -2.20
N TYR A 389 12.80 -11.13 -1.83
CA TYR A 389 12.22 -9.78 -1.94
C TYR A 389 12.99 -8.75 -1.11
N PHE A 390 13.74 -9.19 -0.09
CA PHE A 390 14.57 -8.35 0.77
C PHE A 390 16.03 -8.29 0.27
N ASP A 391 16.74 -9.43 0.23
CA ASP A 391 18.18 -9.50 -0.08
C ASP A 391 18.53 -8.98 -1.48
N GLY A 392 17.62 -9.20 -2.44
CA GLY A 392 17.84 -8.85 -3.83
C GLY A 392 17.93 -7.35 -4.07
N PRO A 393 16.91 -6.58 -3.68
CA PRO A 393 16.96 -5.11 -3.69
C PRO A 393 18.11 -4.56 -2.83
N LEU A 394 18.39 -5.15 -1.67
CA LEU A 394 19.50 -4.72 -0.80
C LEU A 394 20.84 -4.82 -1.54
N LEU A 395 21.19 -6.00 -2.07
CA LEU A 395 22.44 -6.19 -2.81
C LEU A 395 22.59 -5.18 -3.97
N ARG A 396 21.51 -4.91 -4.72
CA ARG A 396 21.54 -3.93 -5.81
C ARG A 396 21.84 -2.52 -5.32
N ARG A 397 21.17 -2.09 -4.23
CA ARG A 397 21.39 -0.78 -3.61
C ARG A 397 22.83 -0.62 -3.14
N VAL A 398 23.45 -1.69 -2.64
CA VAL A 398 24.86 -1.64 -2.21
C VAL A 398 25.81 -1.47 -3.41
N TYR A 399 25.61 -2.22 -4.50
CA TYR A 399 26.36 -1.99 -5.75
C TYR A 399 26.18 -0.55 -6.26
N GLU A 400 24.96 -0.02 -6.25
CA GLU A 400 24.67 1.36 -6.66
C GLU A 400 25.32 2.40 -5.74
N ALA A 401 25.30 2.19 -4.42
CA ALA A 401 25.90 3.10 -3.43
C ALA A 401 27.42 3.23 -3.56
N TYR A 402 28.09 2.18 -4.05
CA TYR A 402 29.52 2.19 -4.36
C TYR A 402 29.82 2.52 -5.83
N GLU A 403 28.81 2.96 -6.59
CA GLU A 403 28.92 3.28 -8.03
C GLU A 403 29.45 2.11 -8.87
N MET A 404 29.17 0.88 -8.44
CA MET A 404 29.61 -0.36 -9.08
C MET A 404 28.48 -0.95 -9.95
N PRO A 405 28.77 -1.43 -11.17
CA PRO A 405 27.76 -2.05 -12.01
C PRO A 405 27.34 -3.42 -11.44
N PHE A 406 26.03 -3.63 -11.31
CA PHE A 406 25.49 -4.91 -10.84
C PHE A 406 25.76 -6.05 -11.86
N PRO A 407 26.56 -7.08 -11.51
CA PRO A 407 27.12 -7.99 -12.50
C PRO A 407 26.14 -9.09 -12.99
N PHE A 408 25.08 -9.38 -12.23
CA PHE A 408 24.15 -10.48 -12.51
C PHE A 408 23.01 -10.08 -13.46
N SER A 409 22.25 -11.05 -13.98
CA SER A 409 21.08 -10.76 -14.86
C SER A 409 19.88 -10.22 -14.11
N GLY A 410 19.92 -10.26 -12.78
CA GLY A 410 18.87 -9.75 -11.92
C GLY A 410 17.77 -10.74 -11.55
N THR A 411 17.85 -11.98 -12.03
CA THR A 411 16.93 -13.03 -11.61
C THR A 411 17.38 -13.59 -10.25
N ILE A 412 16.52 -13.48 -9.25
CA ILE A 412 16.75 -13.96 -7.89
C ILE A 412 15.59 -14.88 -7.53
N ILE A 413 15.91 -16.08 -7.05
CA ILE A 413 14.94 -17.11 -6.69
C ILE A 413 14.65 -16.97 -5.19
N ASP A 414 13.38 -16.73 -4.86
CA ASP A 414 12.92 -16.76 -3.48
C ASP A 414 12.58 -18.18 -3.04
N VAL A 415 13.40 -18.75 -2.14
CA VAL A 415 13.18 -20.10 -1.60
C VAL A 415 11.92 -20.16 -0.76
N LYS A 416 11.56 -19.06 -0.08
CA LYS A 416 10.39 -19.01 0.81
C LYS A 416 9.10 -19.20 0.01
N SER A 417 8.97 -18.51 -1.12
CA SER A 417 7.84 -18.69 -2.05
C SER A 417 7.68 -20.15 -2.52
N ILE A 418 8.79 -20.83 -2.79
CA ILE A 418 8.79 -22.24 -3.21
C ILE A 418 8.36 -23.15 -2.05
N ALA A 419 8.87 -22.90 -0.85
CA ALA A 419 8.51 -23.64 0.36
C ALA A 419 7.01 -23.49 0.69
N ILE A 420 6.48 -22.27 0.64
CA ILE A 420 5.06 -21.97 0.85
C ILE A 420 4.19 -22.74 -0.14
N SER A 421 4.56 -22.71 -1.44
CA SER A 421 3.83 -23.44 -2.48
C SER A 421 3.81 -24.94 -2.22
N VAL A 422 4.96 -25.53 -1.85
CA VAL A 422 5.05 -26.96 -1.50
C VAL A 422 4.22 -27.29 -0.26
N TRP A 423 4.22 -26.43 0.76
CA TRP A 423 3.43 -26.65 1.98
C TRP A 423 1.94 -26.58 1.72
N ALA A 424 1.49 -25.58 0.96
CA ALA A 424 0.09 -25.44 0.57
C ALA A 424 -0.41 -26.68 -0.19
N LEU A 425 0.38 -27.18 -1.16
CA LEU A 425 0.07 -28.42 -1.89
C LEU A 425 0.04 -29.67 -1.01
N LEU A 426 0.75 -29.65 0.13
CA LEU A 426 0.75 -30.71 1.12
C LEU A 426 -0.38 -30.58 2.16
N GLY A 427 -1.23 -29.56 2.05
CA GLY A 427 -2.27 -29.25 3.05
C GLY A 427 -1.67 -28.85 4.41
N LYS A 428 -0.42 -28.37 4.42
CA LYS A 428 0.25 -27.91 5.64
C LYS A 428 -0.01 -26.43 5.85
N ARG A 429 -0.07 -26.04 7.13
CA ARG A 429 -0.07 -24.64 7.58
C ARG A 429 1.15 -23.88 7.06
N THR A 430 0.91 -22.70 6.49
CA THR A 430 1.94 -21.80 5.95
C THR A 430 2.14 -20.56 6.82
N ASP A 431 1.30 -20.35 7.84
CA ASP A 431 1.47 -19.32 8.85
C ASP A 431 2.80 -19.54 9.60
N GLN A 432 3.59 -18.47 9.71
CA GLN A 432 4.89 -18.46 10.41
C GLN A 432 5.95 -19.41 9.83
N LEU A 433 5.89 -19.73 8.53
CA LEU A 433 6.94 -20.52 7.88
C LEU A 433 8.24 -19.70 7.74
N ASP A 434 9.17 -19.95 8.64
CA ASP A 434 10.54 -19.42 8.64
C ASP A 434 11.57 -20.47 8.16
N LEU A 435 12.82 -20.05 7.96
CA LEU A 435 13.87 -20.92 7.43
C LEU A 435 14.16 -22.10 8.36
N CYS A 436 14.18 -21.86 9.67
CA CYS A 436 14.50 -22.87 10.69
C CYS A 436 13.40 -23.94 10.79
N SER A 437 12.14 -23.54 10.85
CA SER A 437 10.98 -24.42 10.87
C SER A 437 10.86 -25.24 9.58
N CYS A 438 11.16 -24.63 8.42
CA CYS A 438 11.22 -25.34 7.14
C CYS A 438 12.34 -26.39 7.15
N ALA A 439 13.56 -26.01 7.55
CA ALA A 439 14.70 -26.92 7.63
C ALA A 439 14.44 -28.10 8.57
N LYS A 440 13.89 -27.83 9.77
CA LYS A 440 13.50 -28.86 10.74
C LYS A 440 12.49 -29.84 10.15
N THR A 441 11.50 -29.34 9.42
CA THR A 441 10.48 -30.19 8.77
C THR A 441 11.07 -31.05 7.65
N LEU A 442 12.09 -30.56 6.95
CA LEU A 442 12.83 -31.29 5.91
C LEU A 442 13.88 -32.25 6.47
N GLY A 443 14.00 -32.36 7.79
CA GLY A 443 14.97 -33.23 8.47
C GLY A 443 16.42 -32.73 8.33
N ILE A 444 16.61 -31.44 8.09
CA ILE A 444 17.93 -30.81 8.03
C ILE A 444 18.35 -30.46 9.47
N SER A 445 19.51 -30.97 9.90
CA SER A 445 20.06 -30.69 11.23
C SER A 445 20.99 -29.49 11.15
N SER A 446 20.65 -28.36 11.78
CA SER A 446 21.56 -27.22 11.88
C SER A 446 22.47 -27.38 13.11
N SER A 447 23.79 -27.41 12.89
CA SER A 447 24.80 -27.44 13.97
C SER A 447 25.50 -26.08 14.16
N LYS A 448 24.97 -25.01 13.57
CA LYS A 448 25.61 -23.68 13.50
C LYS A 448 24.71 -22.63 14.14
N GLN A 449 25.33 -21.62 14.74
CA GLN A 449 24.67 -20.48 15.36
C GLN A 449 23.74 -19.79 14.34
N VAL A 450 22.45 -19.80 14.64
CA VAL A 450 21.40 -19.16 13.84
C VAL A 450 21.64 -17.64 13.86
N HIS A 451 21.31 -16.94 12.76
CA HIS A 451 21.55 -15.49 12.53
C HIS A 451 22.97 -15.09 12.12
N ARG A 452 23.80 -16.07 11.71
CA ARG A 452 25.04 -15.78 10.99
C ARG A 452 24.79 -15.99 9.49
N ALA A 453 25.05 -14.96 8.68
CA ALA A 453 24.77 -14.97 7.23
C ALA A 453 25.25 -16.24 6.50
N LEU A 454 26.44 -16.76 6.84
CA LEU A 454 26.95 -18.00 6.25
C LEU A 454 26.14 -19.24 6.63
N ALA A 455 25.74 -19.34 7.89
CA ALA A 455 24.91 -20.45 8.35
C ALA A 455 23.54 -20.41 7.68
N ASP A 456 22.95 -19.23 7.54
CA ASP A 456 21.64 -19.05 6.89
C ASP A 456 21.70 -19.32 5.38
N ALA A 457 22.78 -18.90 4.70
CA ALA A 457 23.00 -19.22 3.29
C ALA A 457 23.18 -20.73 3.04
N GLN A 458 23.93 -21.41 3.92
CA GLN A 458 24.08 -22.87 3.87
C GLN A 458 22.75 -23.58 4.12
N LEU A 459 22.00 -23.15 5.13
CA LEU A 459 20.71 -23.73 5.47
C LEU A 459 19.68 -23.52 4.35
N THR A 460 19.62 -22.31 3.78
CA THR A 460 18.79 -21.98 2.61
C THR A 460 19.13 -22.87 1.42
N THR A 461 20.42 -23.15 1.21
CA THR A 461 20.90 -24.03 0.14
C THR A 461 20.42 -25.47 0.33
N GLU A 462 20.55 -26.01 1.54
CA GLU A 462 20.08 -27.37 1.85
C GLU A 462 18.56 -27.50 1.70
N VAL A 463 17.81 -26.50 2.17
CA VAL A 463 16.35 -26.42 2.00
C VAL A 463 15.99 -26.42 0.51
N LEU A 464 16.63 -25.57 -0.30
CA LEU A 464 16.40 -25.52 -1.74
C LEU A 464 16.64 -26.89 -2.39
N ILE A 465 17.76 -27.55 -2.08
CA ILE A 465 18.12 -28.85 -2.65
C ILE A 465 17.04 -29.89 -2.31
N LYS A 466 16.58 -29.94 -1.06
CA LYS A 466 15.50 -30.85 -0.63
C LYS A 466 14.18 -30.55 -1.30
N LEU A 467 13.80 -29.28 -1.44
CA LEU A 467 12.58 -28.87 -2.15
C LEU A 467 12.65 -29.25 -3.64
N TRP A 468 13.80 -29.04 -4.30
CA TRP A 468 13.99 -29.45 -5.70
C TRP A 468 13.89 -30.96 -5.88
N GLN A 469 14.51 -31.74 -4.99
CA GLN A 469 14.40 -33.20 -5.00
C GLN A 469 12.95 -33.63 -4.84
N TYR A 470 12.22 -33.04 -3.89
CA TYR A 470 10.82 -33.32 -3.65
C TYR A 470 9.95 -33.02 -4.89
N LEU A 471 10.09 -31.82 -5.47
CA LEU A 471 9.35 -31.41 -6.66
C LEU A 471 9.64 -32.33 -7.86
N ARG A 472 10.91 -32.71 -8.07
CA ARG A 472 11.30 -33.64 -9.15
C ARG A 472 10.72 -35.03 -9.00
N HIS A 473 10.63 -35.55 -7.78
CA HIS A 473 10.02 -36.86 -7.54
C HIS A 473 8.51 -36.86 -7.79
N ARG A 474 7.85 -35.69 -7.67
CA ARG A 474 6.41 -35.54 -7.86
C ARG A 474 5.97 -35.05 -9.23
N THR A 475 6.91 -34.62 -10.06
CA THR A 475 6.68 -34.37 -11.49
C THR A 475 7.14 -35.61 -12.26
N PRO A 476 6.25 -36.53 -12.70
CA PRO A 476 6.64 -37.57 -13.65
C PRO A 476 7.31 -36.87 -14.83
N SER A 477 8.43 -37.43 -15.30
CA SER A 477 9.26 -36.80 -16.32
C SER A 477 8.39 -36.19 -17.44
N LEU A 478 8.58 -34.91 -17.71
CA LEU A 478 8.12 -34.21 -18.93
C LEU A 478 8.71 -34.82 -20.23
N LYS A 479 9.22 -36.07 -20.18
CA LYS A 479 9.78 -36.83 -21.28
C LYS A 479 8.85 -37.92 -21.83
N GLU A 480 7.71 -38.21 -21.21
CA GLU A 480 6.77 -39.24 -21.71
C GLU A 480 5.54 -38.71 -22.46
N LYS A 481 5.44 -37.39 -22.69
CA LYS A 481 4.56 -36.87 -23.73
C LYS A 481 5.37 -35.92 -24.60
N GLY A 482 5.82 -36.44 -25.74
CA GLY A 482 6.26 -35.60 -26.84
C GLY A 482 5.09 -34.70 -27.21
N ASP A 483 5.21 -33.42 -26.85
CA ASP A 483 4.57 -32.24 -27.45
C ASP A 483 4.65 -31.08 -26.46
N ILE A 484 5.87 -30.58 -26.19
CA ILE A 484 6.05 -29.20 -25.73
C ILE A 484 7.26 -28.63 -26.45
N ASN A 485 7.02 -28.11 -27.66
CA ASN A 485 7.95 -27.19 -28.31
C ASN A 485 7.97 -25.87 -27.52
N LEU A 486 8.83 -25.77 -26.52
CA LEU A 486 9.21 -24.47 -25.94
C LEU A 486 10.15 -23.79 -26.95
N MET A 487 9.53 -23.07 -27.89
CA MET A 487 10.05 -21.98 -28.72
C MET A 487 11.58 -21.87 -28.79
N GLU A 488 12.17 -22.63 -29.71
CA GLU A 488 13.32 -22.13 -30.47
C GLU A 488 12.84 -21.00 -31.37
N GLY A 489 12.89 -19.77 -30.85
CA GLY A 489 12.68 -18.53 -31.60
C GLY A 489 14.03 -17.91 -31.98
N THR A 490 14.58 -18.44 -33.06
CA THR A 490 15.65 -17.96 -33.94
C THR A 490 16.15 -16.51 -33.82
N SER A 491 17.47 -16.39 -33.80
CA SER A 491 18.24 -15.23 -34.26
C SER A 491 17.78 -14.75 -35.64
N LYS A 492 17.47 -13.46 -35.76
CA LYS A 492 17.76 -12.60 -36.91
C LYS A 492 17.86 -11.16 -36.45
#